data_AF-A0A0A3W6Q4-F1
#
_entry.id   AF-A0A0A3W6Q4-F1
#
_cell.length_a   1.000
_cell.length_b   1.000
_cell.length_c   1.000
_cell.angle_alpha   90.00
_cell.angle_beta   90.00
_cell.angle_gamma   90.00
#
_symmetry.space_group_name_H-M   'P 1'
#
loop_
_entity.id
_entity.type
_entity.pdbx_description
1 polymer ?
#
loop_
_entity_poly.entity_id
_entity_poly.type
_entity_poly.pdbx_seq_one_letter_code
_entity_poly.pdbx_strand_id
1 'polypeptide(L)'
;MDMKSQWMNKTLLVLSVQMAMGVAYANDDVALGEYEAVEETTESVEVEPELGGYETVQEVEEQNATPEPVQPTTASQALQKQEGDATQETNLEEVFTSSERQYSLIKQGEISSYYDLDYTYYRDTQLDLEMAQGQLYQLRVQENASHTITNTFTLQYGLKDNLTLTASIPMVAKTDLLKDTSTAGLGDISLGARWEPFPLKAGRLPLILFGNLSTKTGDSPYEINAATDLATGKGYYSAGIGASTRKYIDPVVLFASVSANYGFKETDLNQKRGLRNITEFDPGISGGFAFGFAYSFNYDVSMTMSYQQSFNTGAEFTYHTGESYSAADQTSSTFSISLGVRTSPDTIVNGTLGFGLTEDAPDVSLGLSFPLDILGFGKKIR
;
A
#
# COMPACT_ATOMS: atom_id res chain seq x y z
N MET A 1 11.95 3.06 -41.07
CA MET A 1 12.04 3.46 -39.65
C MET A 1 10.62 3.88 -39.29
N ASP A 2 9.80 3.21 -38.51
CA ASP A 2 10.03 2.40 -37.32
C ASP A 2 8.92 1.36 -37.14
N MET A 3 9.25 0.08 -37.34
CA MET A 3 8.36 -1.04 -36.94
C MET A 3 9.02 -1.96 -35.91
N LYS A 4 10.29 -1.69 -35.56
CA LYS A 4 11.08 -2.46 -34.59
C LYS A 4 10.96 -1.97 -33.15
N SER A 5 10.57 -0.71 -32.93
CA SER A 5 10.46 -0.12 -31.58
C SER A 5 9.19 -0.56 -30.84
N GLN A 6 8.04 -0.69 -31.53
CA GLN A 6 6.79 -1.13 -30.91
C GLN A 6 6.81 -2.60 -30.46
N TRP A 7 7.61 -3.45 -31.12
CA TRP A 7 7.70 -4.87 -30.75
C TRP A 7 8.55 -5.05 -29.49
N MET A 8 9.62 -4.25 -29.33
CA MET A 8 10.53 -4.34 -28.18
C MET A 8 9.88 -3.88 -26.87
N ASN A 9 8.99 -2.88 -26.92
CA ASN A 9 8.24 -2.42 -25.74
C ASN A 9 7.16 -3.42 -25.29
N LYS A 10 6.58 -4.19 -26.22
CA LYS A 10 5.64 -5.27 -25.88
C LYS A 10 6.37 -6.48 -25.26
N THR A 11 7.58 -6.80 -25.72
CA THR A 11 8.32 -7.95 -25.18
C THR A 11 8.85 -7.70 -23.76
N LEU A 12 9.30 -6.48 -23.43
CA LEU A 12 9.79 -6.14 -22.09
C LEU A 12 8.67 -6.13 -21.03
N LEU A 13 7.46 -5.72 -21.41
CA LEU A 13 6.27 -5.73 -20.54
C LEU A 13 5.67 -7.13 -20.38
N VAL A 14 5.77 -7.99 -21.40
CA VAL A 14 5.39 -9.41 -21.28
C VAL A 14 6.41 -10.19 -20.43
N LEU A 15 7.70 -9.82 -20.47
CA LEU A 15 8.75 -10.43 -19.64
C LEU A 15 8.59 -10.11 -18.15
N SER A 16 8.14 -8.91 -17.77
CA SER A 16 7.84 -8.59 -16.37
C SER A 16 6.59 -9.33 -15.86
N VAL A 17 5.59 -9.51 -16.73
CA VAL A 17 4.38 -10.29 -16.45
C VAL A 17 4.69 -11.79 -16.31
N GLN A 18 5.59 -12.35 -17.12
CA GLN A 18 6.04 -13.74 -17.00
C GLN A 18 6.98 -13.98 -15.81
N MET A 19 7.83 -13.01 -15.42
CA MET A 19 8.65 -13.15 -14.21
C MET A 19 7.83 -13.10 -12.93
N ALA A 20 6.74 -12.33 -12.88
CA ALA A 20 5.85 -12.29 -11.72
C ALA A 20 4.98 -13.56 -11.60
N MET A 21 4.55 -14.16 -12.71
CA MET A 21 3.78 -15.42 -12.70
C MET A 21 4.65 -16.68 -12.61
N GLY A 22 5.89 -16.65 -13.11
CA GLY A 22 6.78 -17.81 -13.19
C GLY A 22 7.44 -18.23 -11.86
N VAL A 23 7.38 -17.40 -10.82
CA VAL A 23 7.89 -17.76 -9.48
C VAL A 23 6.83 -18.51 -8.66
N ALA A 24 5.57 -18.52 -9.09
CA ALA A 24 4.48 -19.25 -8.42
C ALA A 24 4.35 -20.72 -8.88
N TYR A 25 5.08 -21.15 -9.92
CA TYR A 25 5.07 -22.54 -10.39
C TYR A 25 6.50 -22.99 -10.71
N ALA A 26 7.21 -23.48 -9.69
CA ALA A 26 8.36 -24.35 -9.86
C ALA A 26 7.93 -25.79 -9.53
N ASN A 27 8.19 -26.69 -10.48
CA ASN A 27 7.85 -28.12 -10.51
C ASN A 27 8.09 -28.87 -9.20
N ASP A 28 7.12 -29.72 -8.84
CA ASP A 28 7.39 -31.07 -8.38
C ASP A 28 6.55 -32.05 -9.20
N ASP A 29 7.24 -32.87 -9.99
CA ASP A 29 6.68 -34.02 -10.71
C ASP A 29 6.31 -35.10 -9.68
N VAL A 30 5.02 -35.44 -9.55
CA VAL A 30 4.60 -36.71 -8.92
C VAL A 30 3.47 -37.35 -9.73
N ALA A 31 3.71 -38.60 -10.12
CA ALA A 31 2.90 -39.42 -11.01
C ALA A 31 1.49 -39.72 -10.46
N LEU A 32 0.54 -39.79 -11.39
CA LEU A 32 -0.88 -40.15 -11.22
C LEU A 32 -1.07 -41.56 -10.62
N GLY A 33 -1.86 -41.66 -9.55
CA GLY A 33 -2.39 -42.89 -8.98
C GLY A 33 -3.92 -42.83 -8.85
N GLU A 34 -4.59 -43.94 -9.17
CA GLU A 34 -6.04 -44.14 -9.30
C GLU A 34 -6.88 -43.85 -8.04
N TYR A 35 -8.17 -43.63 -8.29
CA TYR A 35 -9.23 -43.41 -7.31
C TYR A 35 -9.68 -44.73 -6.64
N GLU A 36 -9.86 -44.71 -5.31
CA GLU A 36 -10.75 -45.61 -4.60
C GLU A 36 -11.69 -44.80 -3.71
N ALA A 37 -12.98 -45.12 -3.76
CA ALA A 37 -14.05 -44.50 -3.00
C ALA A 37 -14.30 -45.28 -1.71
N VAL A 38 -14.45 -44.59 -0.55
CA VAL A 38 -15.04 -45.18 0.67
C VAL A 38 -15.82 -44.13 1.48
N GLU A 39 -16.87 -44.63 2.12
CA GLU A 39 -18.11 -44.08 2.68
C GLU A 39 -18.03 -43.09 3.85
N GLU A 40 -19.13 -42.34 4.01
CA GLU A 40 -19.51 -41.56 5.21
C GLU A 40 -19.61 -42.42 6.47
N THR A 41 -19.14 -41.90 7.60
CA THR A 41 -19.78 -42.18 8.90
C THR A 41 -19.65 -40.97 9.84
N THR A 42 -20.81 -40.47 10.27
CA THR A 42 -20.99 -39.45 11.31
C THR A 42 -20.79 -40.04 12.71
N GLU A 43 -20.14 -39.32 13.63
CA GLU A 43 -20.52 -39.36 15.05
C GLU A 43 -20.01 -38.15 15.86
N SER A 44 -20.87 -37.74 16.80
CA SER A 44 -20.82 -36.59 17.71
C SER A 44 -19.89 -36.79 18.91
N VAL A 45 -19.33 -35.69 19.46
CA VAL A 45 -18.60 -35.70 20.74
C VAL A 45 -19.22 -34.71 21.73
N GLU A 46 -19.58 -35.24 22.89
CA GLU A 46 -20.07 -34.56 24.10
C GLU A 46 -18.96 -34.51 25.17
N VAL A 47 -19.19 -33.72 26.22
CA VAL A 47 -18.26 -33.03 27.14
C VAL A 47 -17.58 -33.91 28.21
N GLU A 48 -16.42 -33.42 28.68
CA GLU A 48 -15.48 -33.77 29.79
C GLU A 48 -16.09 -34.20 31.16
N PRO A 49 -15.31 -34.86 32.07
CA PRO A 49 -14.58 -34.11 33.14
C PRO A 49 -13.24 -34.72 33.68
N GLU A 50 -12.55 -33.94 34.54
CA GLU A 50 -11.22 -34.10 35.19
C GLU A 50 -11.03 -35.17 36.32
N LEU A 51 -9.74 -35.43 36.69
CA LEU A 51 -9.06 -35.34 38.04
C LEU A 51 -8.20 -36.54 38.55
N GLY A 52 -6.96 -36.22 39.01
CA GLY A 52 -6.12 -36.95 39.99
C GLY A 52 -4.83 -37.58 39.44
N GLY A 53 -3.62 -37.52 40.03
CA GLY A 53 -3.11 -37.07 41.32
C GLY A 53 -1.56 -37.12 41.36
N TYR A 54 -0.98 -36.66 42.47
CA TYR A 54 0.42 -36.30 42.75
C TYR A 54 1.28 -37.46 43.29
N GLU A 55 2.60 -37.44 43.06
CA GLU A 55 3.61 -37.86 44.05
C GLU A 55 5.02 -37.32 43.71
N THR A 56 5.75 -36.92 44.76
CA THR A 56 7.01 -36.16 44.74
C THR A 56 8.24 -37.01 45.09
N VAL A 57 9.31 -36.80 44.30
CA VAL A 57 10.76 -36.71 44.60
C VAL A 57 11.47 -37.88 45.31
N GLN A 58 12.53 -38.39 44.64
CA GLN A 58 13.77 -38.82 45.28
C GLN A 58 14.99 -38.38 44.45
N GLU A 59 15.92 -37.74 45.13
CA GLU A 59 17.20 -37.18 44.66
C GLU A 59 18.34 -38.17 44.95
N VAL A 60 19.26 -38.36 44.00
CA VAL A 60 20.53 -39.09 44.19
C VAL A 60 21.64 -38.36 43.41
N GLU A 61 22.53 -37.67 44.14
CA GLU A 61 23.90 -37.30 43.72
C GLU A 61 24.78 -38.59 43.77
N GLU A 62 25.89 -38.85 43.05
CA GLU A 62 26.82 -38.07 42.22
C GLU A 62 27.78 -39.09 41.52
N GLN A 63 28.32 -38.77 40.33
CA GLN A 63 29.75 -38.87 39.93
C GLN A 63 30.04 -39.22 38.44
N ASN A 64 30.67 -38.23 37.79
CA ASN A 64 31.74 -38.28 36.78
C ASN A 64 31.53 -38.99 35.42
N ALA A 65 31.22 -38.16 34.42
CA ALA A 65 31.99 -38.12 33.16
C ALA A 65 31.83 -36.74 32.52
N THR A 66 32.93 -36.07 32.19
CA THR A 66 32.97 -34.81 31.44
C THR A 66 32.60 -35.04 29.96
N PRO A 67 31.67 -34.26 29.38
CA PRO A 67 31.68 -33.97 27.96
C PRO A 67 32.01 -32.50 27.71
N GLU A 68 32.81 -32.26 26.67
CA GLU A 68 33.20 -30.93 26.19
C GLU A 68 31.99 -30.02 25.92
N PRO A 69 32.09 -28.69 26.15
CA PRO A 69 31.01 -27.78 25.81
C PRO A 69 30.95 -27.59 24.29
N VAL A 70 29.97 -28.22 23.65
CA VAL A 70 29.44 -27.72 22.38
C VAL A 70 28.83 -26.36 22.66
N GLN A 71 29.39 -25.30 22.09
CA GLN A 71 28.89 -23.94 22.24
C GLN A 71 27.43 -23.86 21.79
N PRO A 72 26.49 -23.37 22.64
CA PRO A 72 25.24 -22.86 22.14
C PRO A 72 25.50 -21.44 21.66
N THR A 73 25.70 -21.23 20.36
CA THR A 73 25.60 -19.90 19.76
C THR A 73 24.13 -19.46 19.81
N THR A 74 23.69 -18.97 20.97
CA THR A 74 22.41 -18.30 21.12
C THR A 74 22.53 -16.91 20.51
N ALA A 75 21.52 -16.49 19.75
CA ALA A 75 21.36 -15.14 19.20
C ALA A 75 21.57 -14.02 20.25
N SER A 76 21.51 -14.36 21.54
CA SER A 76 21.85 -13.54 22.69
C SER A 76 23.30 -13.01 22.71
N GLN A 77 24.28 -13.72 22.14
CA GLN A 77 25.68 -13.23 22.07
C GLN A 77 25.90 -12.27 20.89
N ALA A 78 25.13 -12.36 19.81
CA ALA A 78 25.15 -11.38 18.72
C ALA A 78 24.54 -10.02 19.12
N LEU A 79 23.85 -9.95 20.26
CA LEU A 79 23.20 -8.77 20.81
C LEU A 79 23.95 -8.17 22.02
N GLN A 80 25.09 -8.74 22.43
CA GLN A 80 25.87 -8.22 23.56
C GLN A 80 26.92 -7.21 23.08
N LYS A 81 26.81 -6.01 23.67
CA LYS A 81 27.61 -4.80 23.45
C LYS A 81 29.12 -5.09 23.53
N GLN A 82 29.87 -4.77 22.49
CA GLN A 82 31.34 -4.92 22.48
C GLN A 82 32.02 -3.61 22.88
N GLU A 83 33.19 -3.70 23.53
CA GLU A 83 34.01 -2.54 23.92
C GLU A 83 34.48 -1.78 22.66
N GLY A 84 33.83 -0.67 22.37
CA GLY A 84 33.96 0.10 21.12
C GLY A 84 32.61 0.56 20.56
N ASP A 85 31.51 -0.07 20.98
CA ASP A 85 30.17 0.43 20.72
C ASP A 85 29.97 1.78 21.42
N ALA A 86 29.70 2.81 20.62
CA ALA A 86 29.13 4.06 21.09
C ALA A 86 27.97 3.72 22.06
N THR A 87 27.96 4.34 23.24
CA THR A 87 26.86 4.16 24.19
C THR A 87 25.54 4.40 23.45
N GLN A 88 24.47 3.69 23.81
CA GLN A 88 23.16 3.89 23.17
C GLN A 88 22.80 5.38 23.11
N GLU A 89 23.23 6.18 24.08
CA GLU A 89 23.14 7.64 24.09
C GLU A 89 23.88 8.34 22.94
N THR A 90 25.15 8.00 22.63
CA THR A 90 25.93 8.67 21.56
C THR A 90 25.47 8.31 20.15
N ASN A 91 24.85 7.14 20.00
CA ASN A 91 24.43 6.61 18.71
C ASN A 91 22.94 6.95 18.42
N LEU A 92 22.15 7.06 19.49
CA LEU A 92 20.90 7.83 19.47
C LEU A 92 21.20 9.28 19.11
N GLU A 93 22.25 9.91 19.64
CA GLU A 93 22.61 11.29 19.29
C GLU A 93 22.95 11.46 17.79
N GLU A 94 23.52 10.46 17.11
CA GLU A 94 23.85 10.50 15.67
C GLU A 94 22.62 10.29 14.79
N VAL A 95 21.66 9.46 15.21
CA VAL A 95 20.30 9.40 14.62
C VAL A 95 19.46 10.64 14.99
N PHE A 96 19.73 11.24 16.15
CA PHE A 96 19.17 12.51 16.65
C PHE A 96 19.94 13.74 16.15
N THR A 97 21.04 13.61 15.39
CA THR A 97 21.72 14.72 14.67
C THR A 97 20.97 15.14 13.40
N SER A 98 19.69 14.75 13.33
CA SER A 98 18.62 15.69 12.97
C SER A 98 18.64 17.00 13.77
N SER A 99 19.45 17.13 14.83
CA SER A 99 19.57 18.29 15.72
C SER A 99 20.08 19.57 15.05
N GLU A 100 20.75 19.46 13.90
CA GLU A 100 21.12 20.62 13.07
C GLU A 100 20.12 20.93 11.94
N ARG A 101 19.19 20.02 11.64
CA ARG A 101 18.17 20.28 10.62
C ARG A 101 17.05 21.12 11.22
N GLN A 102 16.98 22.37 10.80
CA GLN A 102 15.88 23.26 11.17
C GLN A 102 14.53 22.78 10.59
N TYR A 103 14.54 21.99 9.50
CA TYR A 103 13.37 21.46 8.81
C TYR A 103 13.58 19.98 8.43
N SER A 104 12.48 19.23 8.33
CA SER A 104 12.48 17.80 8.03
C SER A 104 12.31 17.44 6.56
N LEU A 105 12.06 18.44 5.71
CA LEU A 105 11.86 18.29 4.27
C LEU A 105 13.20 18.17 3.52
N ILE A 106 13.13 17.85 2.22
CA ILE A 106 14.30 17.79 1.34
C ILE A 106 14.95 19.18 1.30
N LYS A 107 16.29 19.24 1.44
CA LYS A 107 17.00 20.51 1.48
C LYS A 107 16.86 21.26 0.17
N GLN A 108 17.03 22.57 0.24
CA GLN A 108 17.00 23.41 -0.95
C GLN A 108 17.99 22.94 -2.02
N GLY A 109 17.49 22.73 -3.24
CA GLY A 109 18.27 22.30 -4.40
C GLY A 109 18.55 20.80 -4.48
N GLU A 110 18.19 20.02 -3.46
CA GLU A 110 18.31 18.56 -3.51
C GLU A 110 17.14 17.95 -4.29
N ILE A 111 17.46 16.89 -5.04
CA ILE A 111 16.51 16.07 -5.77
C ILE A 111 16.52 14.69 -5.14
N SER A 112 15.33 14.14 -4.93
CA SER A 112 15.15 12.76 -4.51
C SER A 112 14.16 12.05 -5.43
N SER A 113 14.38 10.77 -5.67
CA SER A 113 13.49 9.97 -6.52
C SER A 113 13.30 8.57 -5.95
N TYR A 114 12.11 8.03 -6.17
CA TYR A 114 11.71 6.71 -5.68
C TYR A 114 10.90 5.99 -6.75
N TYR A 115 10.99 4.67 -6.72
CA TYR A 115 10.19 3.76 -7.50
C TYR A 115 9.39 2.87 -6.56
N ASP A 116 8.07 2.88 -6.72
CA ASP A 116 7.15 2.08 -5.94
C ASP A 116 6.48 1.04 -6.85
N LEU A 117 6.52 -0.22 -6.44
CA LEU A 117 5.80 -1.34 -7.04
C LEU A 117 4.72 -1.79 -6.06
N ASP A 118 3.46 -1.55 -6.41
CA ASP A 118 2.31 -1.90 -5.60
C ASP A 118 1.46 -2.96 -6.31
N TYR A 119 1.08 -3.99 -5.58
CA TYR A 119 0.09 -4.98 -5.98
C TYR A 119 -1.10 -4.91 -5.04
N THR A 120 -2.30 -4.88 -5.59
CA THR A 120 -3.54 -4.96 -4.80
C THR A 120 -4.44 -6.03 -5.36
N TYR A 121 -5.09 -6.74 -4.44
CA TYR A 121 -6.17 -7.66 -4.73
C TYR A 121 -7.43 -7.15 -4.05
N TYR A 122 -8.51 -7.08 -4.82
CA TYR A 122 -9.82 -6.66 -4.34
C TYR A 122 -10.84 -7.70 -4.77
N ARG A 123 -11.58 -8.25 -3.81
CA ARG A 123 -12.73 -9.11 -4.07
C ARG A 123 -13.93 -8.67 -3.26
N ASP A 124 -15.02 -8.41 -3.95
CA ASP A 124 -16.29 -8.08 -3.33
C ASP A 124 -17.43 -8.86 -4.01
N THR A 125 -18.44 -9.24 -3.24
CA THR A 125 -19.65 -9.92 -3.72
C THR A 125 -20.88 -9.19 -3.22
N GLN A 126 -21.53 -8.46 -4.10
CA GLN A 126 -22.74 -7.70 -3.80
C GLN A 126 -23.99 -8.50 -4.20
N LEU A 127 -24.96 -8.55 -3.29
CA LEU A 127 -26.27 -9.15 -3.49
C LEU A 127 -27.31 -8.05 -3.68
N ASP A 128 -27.72 -7.83 -4.92
CA ASP A 128 -28.79 -6.91 -5.27
C ASP A 128 -30.12 -7.67 -5.32
N LEU A 129 -30.99 -7.36 -4.34
CA LEU A 129 -32.26 -8.02 -4.06
C LEU A 129 -33.39 -7.03 -4.26
N GLU A 130 -34.21 -7.23 -5.29
CA GLU A 130 -35.43 -6.45 -5.50
C GLU A 130 -36.66 -7.26 -5.07
N MET A 131 -37.36 -6.77 -4.04
CA MET A 131 -38.61 -7.35 -3.55
C MET A 131 -39.79 -6.44 -3.87
N ALA A 132 -40.83 -7.00 -4.48
CA ALA A 132 -42.11 -6.30 -4.66
C ALA A 132 -43.26 -7.21 -4.17
N GLN A 133 -44.26 -6.64 -3.50
CA GLN A 133 -45.43 -7.36 -2.97
C GLN A 133 -45.12 -8.70 -2.23
N GLY A 134 -44.01 -8.78 -1.50
CA GLY A 134 -43.64 -9.97 -0.72
C GLY A 134 -43.07 -11.13 -1.54
N GLN A 135 -42.79 -10.94 -2.83
CA GLN A 135 -42.05 -11.87 -3.68
C GLN A 135 -40.71 -11.27 -4.10
N LEU A 136 -39.68 -12.10 -4.23
CA LEU A 136 -38.37 -11.69 -4.75
C LEU A 136 -38.44 -11.67 -6.28
N TYR A 137 -38.25 -10.49 -6.88
CA TYR A 137 -38.34 -10.27 -8.33
C TYR A 137 -36.98 -10.33 -9.01
N GLN A 138 -35.93 -9.85 -8.34
CA GLN A 138 -34.57 -9.89 -8.86
C GLN A 138 -33.60 -10.30 -7.75
N LEU A 139 -32.79 -11.31 -8.03
CA LEU A 139 -31.57 -11.62 -7.28
C LEU A 139 -30.42 -11.50 -8.27
N ARG A 140 -29.58 -10.49 -8.07
CA ARG A 140 -28.36 -10.31 -8.86
C ARG A 140 -27.16 -10.38 -7.94
N VAL A 141 -26.34 -11.40 -8.17
CA VAL A 141 -25.02 -11.50 -7.54
C VAL A 141 -24.04 -10.76 -8.45
N GLN A 142 -23.44 -9.69 -7.95
CA GLN A 142 -22.38 -8.96 -8.62
C GLN A 142 -21.10 -9.26 -7.86
N GLU A 143 -20.26 -10.12 -8.42
CA GLU A 143 -18.93 -10.34 -7.89
C GLU A 143 -17.94 -9.48 -8.69
N ASN A 144 -16.98 -8.90 -7.99
CA ASN A 144 -15.85 -8.19 -8.57
C ASN A 144 -14.60 -8.83 -8.00
N ALA A 145 -13.68 -9.29 -8.85
CA ALA A 145 -12.38 -9.77 -8.41
C ALA A 145 -11.31 -9.20 -9.34
N SER A 146 -10.46 -8.33 -8.81
CA SER A 146 -9.45 -7.64 -9.61
C SER A 146 -8.07 -7.66 -8.99
N HIS A 147 -7.09 -7.88 -9.85
CA HIS A 147 -5.67 -7.73 -9.57
C HIS A 147 -5.18 -6.43 -10.20
N THR A 148 -4.53 -5.58 -9.42
CA THR A 148 -3.93 -4.34 -9.93
C THR A 148 -2.45 -4.30 -9.57
N ILE A 149 -1.60 -4.05 -10.56
CA ILE A 149 -0.17 -3.78 -10.39
C ILE A 149 0.07 -2.33 -10.80
N THR A 150 0.66 -1.54 -9.91
CA THR A 150 0.99 -0.13 -10.14
C THR A 150 2.48 0.08 -9.97
N ASN A 151 3.10 0.67 -10.98
CA ASN A 151 4.51 1.05 -10.98
C ASN A 151 4.59 2.57 -10.96
N THR A 152 4.98 3.16 -9.83
CA THR A 152 4.97 4.61 -9.64
C THR A 152 6.39 5.16 -9.60
N PHE A 153 6.68 6.12 -10.48
CA PHE A 153 7.90 6.91 -10.43
C PHE A 153 7.62 8.25 -9.77
N THR A 154 8.28 8.51 -8.64
CA THR A 154 8.12 9.75 -7.89
C THR A 154 9.41 10.56 -7.91
N LEU A 155 9.30 11.84 -8.27
CA LEU A 155 10.39 12.83 -8.21
C LEU A 155 10.03 13.91 -7.18
N GLN A 156 10.99 14.26 -6.33
CA GLN A 156 10.85 15.32 -5.35
C GLN A 156 11.99 16.33 -5.50
N TYR A 157 11.65 17.61 -5.34
CA TYR A 157 12.60 18.71 -5.43
C TYR A 157 12.43 19.66 -4.25
N GLY A 158 13.50 19.88 -3.49
CA GLY A 158 13.55 20.88 -2.42
C GLY A 158 13.60 22.29 -3.00
N LEU A 159 12.46 22.96 -3.13
CA LEU A 159 12.42 24.36 -3.59
C LEU A 159 13.01 25.31 -2.53
N LYS A 160 12.77 25.01 -1.25
CA LYS A 160 13.38 25.62 -0.07
C LYS A 160 13.54 24.55 0.99
N ASP A 161 14.33 24.82 2.03
CA ASP A 161 14.50 23.90 3.17
C ASP A 161 13.18 23.53 3.85
N ASN A 162 12.14 24.36 3.70
CA ASN A 162 10.82 24.14 4.25
C ASN A 162 9.72 23.94 3.20
N LEU A 163 10.07 23.78 1.91
CA LEU A 163 9.10 23.61 0.82
C LEU A 163 9.62 22.61 -0.22
N THR A 164 8.95 21.47 -0.33
CA THR A 164 9.26 20.42 -1.30
C THR A 164 8.14 20.32 -2.34
N LEU A 165 8.51 20.21 -3.61
CA LEU A 165 7.61 19.88 -4.70
C LEU A 165 7.73 18.40 -5.06
N THR A 166 6.63 17.78 -5.45
CA THR A 166 6.56 16.37 -5.81
C THR A 166 5.85 16.21 -7.15
N ALA A 167 6.33 15.27 -7.97
CA ALA A 167 5.64 14.80 -9.16
C ALA A 167 5.65 13.27 -9.18
N SER A 168 4.51 12.64 -9.46
CA SER A 168 4.37 11.19 -9.47
C SER A 168 3.68 10.71 -10.75
N ILE A 169 4.26 9.70 -11.39
CA ILE A 169 3.83 9.13 -12.66
C ILE A 169 3.58 7.63 -12.45
N PRO A 170 2.31 7.21 -12.32
CA PRO A 170 1.95 5.80 -12.19
C PRO A 170 1.73 5.13 -13.55
N MET A 171 2.19 3.89 -13.69
CA MET A 171 1.80 2.98 -14.76
C MET A 171 1.02 1.82 -14.17
N VAL A 172 -0.22 1.65 -14.61
CA VAL A 172 -1.20 0.74 -14.02
C VAL A 172 -1.47 -0.41 -14.98
N ALA A 173 -1.40 -1.64 -14.48
CA ALA A 173 -1.91 -2.83 -15.14
C ALA A 173 -2.99 -3.44 -14.25
N LYS A 174 -4.18 -3.66 -14.82
CA LYS A 174 -5.33 -4.20 -14.09
C LYS A 174 -5.92 -5.37 -14.83
N THR A 175 -6.23 -6.43 -14.10
CA THR A 175 -6.91 -7.63 -14.59
C THR A 175 -8.15 -7.88 -13.75
N ASP A 176 -9.29 -8.08 -14.40
CA ASP A 176 -10.55 -8.50 -13.78
C ASP A 176 -10.81 -9.95 -14.20
N LEU A 177 -10.83 -10.85 -13.21
CA LEU A 177 -10.94 -12.29 -13.46
C LEU A 177 -12.34 -12.69 -13.92
N LEU A 178 -13.38 -11.96 -13.48
CA LEU A 178 -14.76 -12.31 -13.80
C LEU A 178 -15.14 -11.83 -15.20
N LYS A 179 -14.55 -10.71 -15.64
CA LYS A 179 -14.74 -10.18 -16.99
C LYS A 179 -13.75 -10.76 -18.01
N ASP A 180 -12.79 -11.59 -17.60
CA ASP A 180 -11.67 -12.08 -18.41
C ASP A 180 -11.02 -10.94 -19.23
N THR A 181 -10.77 -9.81 -18.55
CA THR A 181 -10.33 -8.57 -19.19
C THR A 181 -9.08 -8.06 -18.49
N SER A 182 -8.12 -7.56 -19.28
CA SER A 182 -6.93 -6.88 -18.77
C SER A 182 -6.68 -5.58 -19.51
N THR A 183 -6.13 -4.60 -18.79
CA THR A 183 -5.68 -3.31 -19.33
C THR A 183 -4.30 -2.98 -18.78
N ALA A 184 -3.52 -2.23 -19.54
CA ALA A 184 -2.26 -1.65 -19.08
C ALA A 184 -2.04 -0.30 -19.72
N GLY A 185 -1.74 0.70 -18.91
CA GLY A 185 -1.60 2.07 -19.39
C GLY A 185 -1.04 3.01 -18.34
N LEU A 186 -0.94 4.28 -18.71
CA LEU A 186 -0.61 5.34 -17.78
C LEU A 186 -1.78 5.53 -16.80
N GLY A 187 -1.49 5.74 -15.52
CA GLY A 187 -2.49 6.20 -14.56
C GLY A 187 -2.50 7.73 -14.47
N ASP A 188 -3.19 8.26 -13.47
CA ASP A 188 -3.29 9.70 -13.28
C ASP A 188 -2.02 10.31 -12.69
N ILE A 189 -1.32 11.13 -13.47
CA ILE A 189 -0.18 11.92 -13.01
C ILE A 189 -0.63 12.86 -11.89
N SER A 190 0.18 12.97 -10.84
CA SER A 190 -0.05 13.90 -9.73
C SER A 190 1.14 14.81 -9.48
N LEU A 191 0.83 16.03 -9.05
CA LEU A 191 1.76 17.05 -8.60
C LEU A 191 1.41 17.43 -7.18
N GLY A 192 2.41 17.72 -6.36
CA GLY A 192 2.18 18.06 -4.96
C GLY A 192 3.19 19.07 -4.43
N ALA A 193 2.83 19.68 -3.30
CA ALA A 193 3.72 20.51 -2.52
C ALA A 193 3.56 20.18 -1.05
N ARG A 194 4.69 20.15 -0.32
CA ARG A 194 4.74 19.98 1.13
C ARG A 194 5.47 21.18 1.72
N TRP A 195 4.85 21.81 2.71
CA TRP A 195 5.34 23.00 3.37
C TRP A 195 5.40 22.79 4.88
N GLU A 196 6.56 23.05 5.47
CA GLU A 196 6.78 23.00 6.91
C GLU A 196 6.87 24.44 7.45
N PRO A 197 5.77 25.06 7.92
CA PRO A 197 5.75 26.46 8.31
C PRO A 197 6.71 26.80 9.45
N PHE A 198 6.89 25.86 10.38
CA PHE A 198 7.65 26.10 11.59
C PHE A 198 8.90 25.24 11.63
N PRO A 199 10.03 25.82 12.07
CA PRO A 199 11.22 25.03 12.29
C PRO A 199 11.02 24.03 13.43
N LEU A 200 11.74 22.91 13.35
CA LEU A 200 11.84 21.92 14.41
C LEU A 200 12.38 22.59 15.68
N LYS A 201 11.60 22.54 16.76
CA LYS A 201 11.96 23.06 18.07
C LYS A 201 11.63 22.03 19.13
N ALA A 202 12.50 21.89 20.13
CA ALA A 202 12.25 21.01 21.27
C ALA A 202 10.89 21.31 21.91
N GLY A 203 10.10 20.25 22.14
CA GLY A 203 8.77 20.33 22.74
C GLY A 203 7.63 20.75 21.79
N ARG A 204 7.91 21.14 20.54
CA ARG A 204 6.87 21.42 19.53
C ARG A 204 6.69 20.23 18.61
N LEU A 205 5.43 19.87 18.37
CA LEU A 205 5.07 18.92 17.33
C LEU A 205 5.29 19.55 15.95
N PRO A 206 6.14 18.97 15.07
CA PRO A 206 6.30 19.42 13.69
C PRO A 206 4.97 19.37 12.96
N LEU A 207 4.67 20.42 12.20
CA LEU A 207 3.47 20.49 11.37
C LEU A 207 3.91 20.57 9.92
N ILE A 208 3.45 19.66 9.10
CA ILE A 208 3.63 19.68 7.66
C ILE A 208 2.25 19.89 7.03
N LEU A 209 2.12 20.94 6.23
CA LEU A 209 0.95 21.19 5.40
C LEU A 209 1.26 20.70 3.99
N PHE A 210 0.31 20.05 3.33
CA PHE A 210 0.52 19.56 1.99
C PHE A 210 -0.69 19.80 1.10
N GLY A 211 -0.42 19.94 -0.20
CA GLY A 211 -1.43 20.01 -1.24
C GLY A 211 -1.07 19.10 -2.40
N ASN A 212 -2.08 18.57 -3.06
CA ASN A 212 -1.93 17.73 -4.25
C ASN A 212 -2.88 18.18 -5.35
N LEU A 213 -2.47 17.96 -6.60
CA LEU A 213 -3.28 18.08 -7.79
C LEU A 213 -3.06 16.79 -8.59
N SER A 214 -4.14 16.12 -8.95
CA SER A 214 -4.11 14.93 -9.79
C SER A 214 -4.88 15.20 -11.07
N THR A 215 -4.32 14.70 -12.16
CA THR A 215 -4.82 14.88 -13.52
C THR A 215 -5.78 13.76 -13.92
N LYS A 216 -6.37 13.86 -15.10
CA LYS A 216 -7.13 12.80 -15.77
C LYS A 216 -6.35 12.26 -16.98
N THR A 217 -5.13 11.79 -16.73
CA THR A 217 -4.20 11.34 -17.79
C THR A 217 -4.29 9.85 -18.07
N GLY A 218 -4.79 9.06 -17.12
CA GLY A 218 -5.12 7.67 -17.38
C GLY A 218 -6.42 7.54 -18.16
N ASP A 219 -6.65 6.34 -18.70
CA ASP A 219 -7.85 6.01 -19.45
C ASP A 219 -9.07 6.14 -18.53
N SER A 220 -9.99 7.02 -18.92
CA SER A 220 -11.17 7.39 -18.12
C SER A 220 -12.22 6.28 -18.13
N PRO A 221 -12.82 5.91 -16.98
CA PRO A 221 -13.91 4.95 -16.93
C PRO A 221 -15.15 5.43 -17.67
N TYR A 222 -15.26 6.74 -17.98
CA TYR A 222 -16.40 7.34 -18.68
C TYR A 222 -16.25 7.36 -20.20
N GLU A 223 -15.05 7.08 -20.71
CA GLU A 223 -14.75 7.10 -22.15
C GLU A 223 -14.61 5.69 -22.74
N ILE A 224 -14.51 4.67 -21.89
CA ILE A 224 -14.39 3.26 -22.28
C ILE A 224 -15.71 2.49 -22.17
N ASN A 225 -15.76 1.30 -22.74
CA ASN A 225 -16.89 0.40 -22.54
C ASN A 225 -16.79 -0.32 -21.20
N ALA A 226 -17.53 0.15 -20.19
CA ALA A 226 -17.50 -0.40 -18.82
C ALA A 226 -17.84 -1.91 -18.71
N ALA A 227 -18.42 -2.51 -19.75
CA ALA A 227 -18.73 -3.94 -19.80
C ALA A 227 -17.53 -4.80 -20.23
N THR A 228 -16.64 -4.28 -21.08
CA THR A 228 -15.56 -5.06 -21.71
C THR A 228 -14.17 -4.53 -21.42
N ASP A 229 -14.06 -3.30 -20.94
CA ASP A 229 -12.80 -2.59 -20.79
C ASP A 229 -12.60 -2.19 -19.33
N LEU A 230 -11.33 -1.99 -18.96
CA LEU A 230 -10.92 -1.52 -17.63
C LEU A 230 -10.21 -0.17 -17.76
N ALA A 231 -10.51 0.73 -16.84
CA ALA A 231 -9.88 2.04 -16.74
C ALA A 231 -8.53 1.97 -16.01
N THR A 232 -7.61 2.84 -16.40
CA THR A 232 -6.31 3.02 -15.72
C THR A 232 -6.25 4.30 -14.87
N GLY A 233 -7.18 5.24 -15.11
CA GLY A 233 -7.36 6.46 -14.33
C GLY A 233 -8.79 6.60 -13.81
N LYS A 234 -9.06 7.71 -13.09
CA LYS A 234 -10.39 8.02 -12.54
C LYS A 234 -11.25 8.87 -13.45
N GLY A 235 -10.66 9.54 -14.45
CA GLY A 235 -11.37 10.30 -15.47
C GLY A 235 -11.72 11.74 -15.11
N TYR A 236 -11.27 12.27 -13.97
CA TYR A 236 -11.52 13.66 -13.55
C TYR A 236 -10.28 14.28 -12.88
N TYR A 237 -10.17 15.61 -12.93
CA TYR A 237 -9.14 16.32 -12.14
C TYR A 237 -9.51 16.30 -10.65
N SER A 238 -8.53 16.29 -9.76
CA SER A 238 -8.80 16.50 -8.33
C SER A 238 -7.73 17.36 -7.67
N ALA A 239 -8.14 18.16 -6.69
CA ALA A 239 -7.22 18.93 -5.86
C ALA A 239 -7.45 18.57 -4.39
N GLY A 240 -6.37 18.48 -3.63
CA GLY A 240 -6.44 18.10 -2.22
C GLY A 240 -5.50 18.89 -1.35
N ILE A 241 -5.84 18.91 -0.06
CA ILE A 241 -5.06 19.52 1.00
C ILE A 241 -5.02 18.60 2.22
N GLY A 242 -4.00 18.77 3.04
CA GLY A 242 -3.91 18.04 4.30
C GLY A 242 -2.82 18.56 5.21
N ALA A 243 -2.77 17.95 6.38
CA ALA A 243 -1.79 18.25 7.41
C ALA A 243 -1.30 16.95 8.05
N SER A 244 -0.04 16.92 8.43
CA SER A 244 0.54 15.82 9.19
C SER A 244 1.46 16.34 10.29
N THR A 245 1.61 15.50 11.30
CA THR A 245 2.47 15.74 12.46
C THR A 245 3.11 14.45 12.91
N ARG A 246 4.21 14.57 13.64
CA ARG A 246 4.88 13.41 14.25
C ARG A 246 5.52 13.76 15.59
N LYS A 247 5.78 12.76 16.41
CA LYS A 247 6.44 12.91 17.70
C LYS A 247 7.43 11.78 17.90
N TYR A 248 8.68 12.15 18.17
CA TYR A 248 9.72 11.22 18.60
C TYR A 248 9.51 10.93 20.10
N ILE A 249 9.34 9.66 20.44
CA ILE A 249 9.22 9.12 21.79
C ILE A 249 10.11 7.89 21.83
N ASP A 250 11.39 8.06 22.18
CA ASP A 250 12.40 7.00 22.15
C ASP A 250 11.87 5.66 22.69
N PRO A 251 11.97 4.55 21.93
CA PRO A 251 12.55 4.37 20.58
C PRO A 251 11.57 4.47 19.40
N VAL A 252 10.38 5.02 19.64
CA VAL A 252 9.25 5.05 18.73
C VAL A 252 9.04 6.45 18.11
N VAL A 253 8.61 6.51 16.86
CA VAL A 253 8.08 7.74 16.24
C VAL A 253 6.60 7.56 16.00
N LEU A 254 5.77 8.35 16.67
CA LEU A 254 4.33 8.41 16.41
C LEU A 254 4.06 9.41 15.29
N PHE A 255 3.11 9.11 14.40
CA PHE A 255 2.68 10.04 13.37
C PHE A 255 1.16 10.03 13.21
N ALA A 256 0.65 11.16 12.74
CA ALA A 256 -0.75 11.32 12.38
C ALA A 256 -0.90 12.29 11.20
N SER A 257 -1.94 12.10 10.40
CA SER A 257 -2.27 12.97 9.28
C SER A 257 -3.77 13.01 9.03
N VAL A 258 -4.21 14.11 8.42
CA VAL A 258 -5.58 14.33 7.96
C VAL A 258 -5.53 14.96 6.57
N SER A 259 -6.50 14.64 5.71
CA SER A 259 -6.58 15.17 4.35
C SER A 259 -8.01 15.28 3.86
N ALA A 260 -8.21 16.16 2.88
CA ALA A 260 -9.44 16.30 2.12
C ALA A 260 -9.10 16.57 0.65
N ASN A 261 -9.90 16.03 -0.26
CA ASN A 261 -9.77 16.24 -1.69
C ASN A 261 -11.13 16.57 -2.29
N TYR A 262 -11.12 17.41 -3.33
CA TYR A 262 -12.28 17.75 -4.13
C TYR A 262 -12.05 17.25 -5.55
N GLY A 263 -12.99 16.45 -6.05
CA GLY A 263 -13.04 16.05 -7.46
C GLY A 263 -13.74 17.12 -8.27
N PHE A 264 -13.11 17.56 -9.35
CA PHE A 264 -13.76 18.50 -10.27
C PHE A 264 -14.81 17.77 -11.09
N LYS A 265 -15.99 18.36 -11.18
CA LYS A 265 -17.09 17.86 -12.00
C LYS A 265 -16.68 17.76 -13.48
N GLU A 266 -17.02 16.65 -14.10
CA GLU A 266 -16.82 16.42 -15.54
C GLU A 266 -18.16 16.52 -16.28
N THR A 267 -18.17 17.26 -17.39
CA THR A 267 -19.34 17.49 -18.24
C THR A 267 -19.11 16.92 -19.64
N ASP A 268 -20.16 16.94 -20.47
CA ASP A 268 -20.11 16.49 -21.86
C ASP A 268 -19.68 15.03 -22.01
N LEU A 269 -19.96 14.22 -20.99
CA LEU A 269 -19.77 12.78 -21.05
C LEU A 269 -20.76 12.17 -22.04
N ASN A 270 -20.34 11.09 -22.71
CA ASN A 270 -21.21 10.33 -23.60
C ASN A 270 -21.10 8.83 -23.33
N GLN A 271 -21.16 8.48 -22.05
CA GLN A 271 -21.07 7.09 -21.63
C GLN A 271 -22.45 6.44 -21.64
N LYS A 272 -22.60 5.34 -22.38
CA LYS A 272 -23.81 4.51 -22.33
C LYS A 272 -23.83 3.67 -21.06
N ARG A 273 -24.88 3.81 -20.25
CA ARG A 273 -25.26 2.93 -19.15
C ARG A 273 -26.67 2.38 -19.39
N GLY A 274 -26.74 1.14 -19.86
CA GLY A 274 -28.00 0.52 -20.27
C GLY A 274 -28.62 1.29 -21.45
N LEU A 275 -29.87 1.73 -21.27
CA LEU A 275 -30.61 2.51 -22.28
C LEU A 275 -30.35 4.03 -22.20
N ARG A 276 -29.54 4.48 -21.23
CA ARG A 276 -29.33 5.90 -20.95
C ARG A 276 -27.87 6.29 -21.11
N ASN A 277 -27.63 7.56 -21.40
CA ASN A 277 -26.28 8.13 -21.42
C ASN A 277 -26.07 9.05 -20.22
N ILE A 278 -24.92 8.89 -19.56
CA ILE A 278 -24.40 9.81 -18.55
C ILE A 278 -23.80 11.01 -19.28
N THR A 279 -24.20 12.21 -18.87
CA THR A 279 -23.72 13.49 -19.42
C THR A 279 -22.83 14.26 -18.46
N GLU A 280 -23.02 14.08 -17.16
CA GLU A 280 -22.20 14.74 -16.14
C GLU A 280 -21.89 13.77 -15.00
N PHE A 281 -20.70 13.92 -14.42
CA PHE A 281 -20.25 13.19 -13.24
C PHE A 281 -19.67 14.18 -12.22
N ASP A 282 -20.26 14.20 -11.03
CA ASP A 282 -19.75 14.94 -9.88
C ASP A 282 -19.16 13.95 -8.87
N PRO A 283 -17.81 13.88 -8.72
CA PRO A 283 -17.17 12.97 -7.79
C PRO A 283 -17.35 13.36 -6.32
N GLY A 284 -17.71 14.62 -6.04
CA GLY A 284 -17.83 15.14 -4.68
C GLY A 284 -16.49 15.31 -3.94
N ILE A 285 -16.57 15.15 -2.62
CA ILE A 285 -15.45 15.35 -1.68
C ILE A 285 -15.02 14.00 -1.12
N SER A 286 -13.70 13.81 -1.01
CA SER A 286 -13.13 12.73 -0.22
C SER A 286 -12.32 13.28 0.94
N GLY A 287 -12.16 12.49 1.98
CA GLY A 287 -11.34 12.84 3.12
C GLY A 287 -10.78 11.61 3.79
N GLY A 288 -9.83 11.82 4.69
CA GLY A 288 -9.24 10.71 5.41
C GLY A 288 -8.31 11.15 6.52
N PHE A 289 -8.00 10.20 7.39
CA PHE A 289 -6.99 10.36 8.42
C PHE A 289 -6.16 9.09 8.50
N ALA A 290 -4.90 9.24 8.91
CA ALA A 290 -4.02 8.12 9.16
C ALA A 290 -3.23 8.39 10.42
N PHE A 291 -2.93 7.34 11.18
CA PHE A 291 -2.02 7.41 12.31
C PHE A 291 -1.27 6.09 12.45
N GLY A 292 -0.13 6.14 13.12
CA GLY A 292 0.70 4.97 13.28
C GLY A 292 1.95 5.26 14.07
N PHE A 293 2.83 4.26 14.09
CA PHE A 293 4.13 4.38 14.69
C PHE A 293 5.20 3.70 13.85
N ALA A 294 6.42 4.19 13.98
CA ALA A 294 7.61 3.55 13.46
C ALA A 294 8.57 3.22 14.61
N TYR A 295 9.21 2.07 14.54
CA TYR A 295 10.18 1.57 15.51
C TYR A 295 11.44 1.11 14.75
N SER A 296 12.62 1.50 15.22
CA SER A 296 13.88 1.00 14.68
C SER A 296 14.36 -0.16 15.53
N PHE A 297 14.51 -1.36 14.94
CA PHE A 297 15.12 -2.49 15.64
C PHE A 297 16.62 -2.27 15.80
N ASN A 298 17.26 -1.72 14.78
CA ASN A 298 18.68 -1.34 14.75
C ASN A 298 18.91 -0.30 13.63
N TYR A 299 20.17 -0.05 13.25
CA TYR A 299 20.56 0.91 12.19
C TYR A 299 20.09 0.55 10.79
N ASP A 300 19.83 -0.74 10.56
CA ASP A 300 19.57 -1.30 9.24
C ASP A 300 18.13 -1.78 9.07
N VAL A 301 17.40 -1.98 10.16
CA VAL A 301 16.04 -2.54 10.13
C VAL A 301 15.09 -1.67 10.95
N SER A 302 14.03 -1.20 10.29
CA SER A 302 12.93 -0.49 10.94
C SER A 302 11.59 -1.08 10.53
N MET A 303 10.59 -0.90 11.39
CA MET A 303 9.22 -1.35 11.15
C MET A 303 8.26 -0.19 11.38
N THR A 304 7.29 -0.05 10.48
CA THR A 304 6.20 0.91 10.57
C THR A 304 4.87 0.17 10.62
N MET A 305 4.00 0.58 11.52
CA MET A 305 2.61 0.11 11.57
C MET A 305 1.68 1.31 11.47
N SER A 306 0.68 1.23 10.61
CA SER A 306 -0.25 2.35 10.38
C SER A 306 -1.68 1.89 10.18
N TYR A 307 -2.60 2.70 10.67
CA TYR A 307 -4.00 2.67 10.32
C TYR A 307 -4.34 3.86 9.44
N GLN A 308 -5.10 3.62 8.38
CA GLN A 308 -5.62 4.67 7.50
C GLN A 308 -7.11 4.48 7.27
N GLN A 309 -7.86 5.57 7.40
CA GLN A 309 -9.27 5.68 7.08
C GLN A 309 -9.45 6.68 5.94
N SER A 310 -10.29 6.34 4.98
CA SER A 310 -10.78 7.26 3.96
C SER A 310 -12.30 7.18 3.83
N PHE A 311 -12.89 8.29 3.41
CA PHE A 311 -14.31 8.46 3.19
C PHE A 311 -14.52 9.21 1.88
N ASN A 312 -15.50 8.79 1.09
CA ASN A 312 -15.94 9.49 -0.11
C ASN A 312 -17.42 9.81 0.04
N THR A 313 -17.79 11.07 -0.21
CA THR A 313 -19.21 11.43 -0.35
C THR A 313 -19.77 10.79 -1.62
N GLY A 314 -21.06 10.45 -1.60
CA GLY A 314 -21.77 9.90 -2.73
C GLY A 314 -21.60 10.75 -3.99
N ALA A 315 -21.06 10.14 -5.03
CA ALA A 315 -20.93 10.78 -6.33
C ALA A 315 -22.29 10.92 -7.03
N GLU A 316 -22.49 12.00 -7.79
CA GLU A 316 -23.72 12.24 -8.54
C GLU A 316 -23.50 12.05 -10.04
N PHE A 317 -24.38 11.25 -10.65
CA PHE A 317 -24.43 11.02 -12.09
C PHE A 317 -25.66 11.71 -12.67
N THR A 318 -25.48 12.57 -13.65
CA THR A 318 -26.60 13.18 -14.39
C THR A 318 -26.75 12.53 -15.76
N TYR A 319 -27.97 12.16 -16.11
CA TYR A 319 -28.29 11.55 -17.40
C TYR A 319 -28.82 12.59 -18.39
N HIS A 320 -28.67 12.30 -19.68
CA HIS A 320 -29.24 13.12 -20.78
C HIS A 320 -30.76 13.37 -20.68
N THR A 321 -31.50 12.58 -19.90
CA THR A 321 -32.93 12.78 -19.61
C THR A 321 -33.21 13.83 -18.53
N GLY A 322 -32.19 14.36 -17.87
CA GLY A 322 -32.27 15.33 -16.77
C GLY A 322 -32.47 14.72 -15.38
N GLU A 323 -32.53 13.39 -15.28
CA GLU A 323 -32.56 12.68 -14.00
C GLU A 323 -31.14 12.54 -13.45
N SER A 324 -30.99 12.53 -12.12
CA SER A 324 -29.72 12.23 -11.47
C SER A 324 -29.79 11.01 -10.54
N TYR A 325 -28.65 10.36 -10.36
CA TYR A 325 -28.47 9.23 -9.45
C TYR A 325 -27.29 9.54 -8.52
N SER A 326 -27.53 9.46 -7.22
CA SER A 326 -26.49 9.60 -6.20
C SER A 326 -26.04 8.22 -5.73
N ALA A 327 -24.74 7.96 -5.84
CA ALA A 327 -24.12 6.80 -5.23
C ALA A 327 -24.14 6.92 -3.70
N ALA A 328 -24.04 5.80 -3.00
CA ALA A 328 -23.88 5.81 -1.56
C ALA A 328 -22.50 6.37 -1.15
N ASP A 329 -22.43 6.92 0.05
CA ASP A 329 -21.15 7.25 0.68
C ASP A 329 -20.33 5.97 0.89
N GLN A 330 -19.02 6.07 0.71
CA GLN A 330 -18.10 4.95 0.85
C GLN A 330 -17.09 5.20 1.96
N THR A 331 -16.65 4.12 2.61
CA THR A 331 -15.70 4.19 3.72
C THR A 331 -14.70 3.04 3.65
N SER A 332 -13.42 3.38 3.47
CA SER A 332 -12.36 2.40 3.28
C SER A 332 -11.32 2.52 4.39
N SER A 333 -11.13 1.44 5.14
CA SER A 333 -10.20 1.31 6.25
C SER A 333 -9.11 0.31 5.92
N THR A 334 -7.86 0.66 6.15
CA THR A 334 -6.71 -0.22 5.94
C THR A 334 -5.77 -0.22 7.12
N PHE A 335 -5.19 -1.38 7.41
CA PHE A 335 -4.07 -1.52 8.33
C PHE A 335 -2.84 -1.99 7.56
N SER A 336 -1.68 -1.41 7.81
CA SER A 336 -0.45 -1.75 7.09
C SER A 336 0.73 -1.93 8.03
N ILE A 337 1.58 -2.89 7.69
CA ILE A 337 2.88 -3.14 8.31
C ILE A 337 3.93 -3.01 7.21
N SER A 338 4.92 -2.15 7.43
CA SER A 338 6.05 -1.97 6.52
C SER A 338 7.37 -2.27 7.21
N LEU A 339 8.25 -3.03 6.55
CA LEU A 339 9.61 -3.31 6.99
C LEU A 339 10.59 -2.58 6.09
N GLY A 340 11.38 -1.67 6.67
CA GLY A 340 12.48 -0.98 6.00
C GLY A 340 13.79 -1.71 6.27
N VAL A 341 14.51 -2.10 5.21
CA VAL A 341 15.81 -2.76 5.29
C VAL A 341 16.86 -1.94 4.53
N ARG A 342 17.93 -1.55 5.22
CA ARG A 342 19.11 -0.93 4.61
C ARG A 342 19.86 -2.00 3.82
N THR A 343 19.95 -1.81 2.52
CA THR A 343 20.65 -2.72 1.60
C THR A 343 22.03 -2.18 1.21
N SER A 344 22.25 -0.88 1.36
CA SER A 344 23.54 -0.21 1.23
C SER A 344 23.57 1.03 2.16
N PRO A 345 24.74 1.64 2.44
CA PRO A 345 24.82 2.80 3.34
C PRO A 345 23.80 3.90 3.05
N ASP A 346 23.50 4.12 1.76
CA ASP A 346 22.61 5.18 1.28
C ASP A 346 21.26 4.65 0.73
N THR A 347 21.00 3.34 0.79
CA THR A 347 19.82 2.70 0.19
C THR A 347 19.04 1.91 1.23
N ILE A 348 17.78 2.30 1.45
CA ILE A 348 16.80 1.56 2.26
C ILE A 348 15.67 1.12 1.34
N VAL A 349 15.35 -0.16 1.34
CA VAL A 349 14.20 -0.73 0.62
C VAL A 349 13.08 -0.97 1.62
N ASN A 350 11.85 -0.59 1.29
CA ASN A 350 10.69 -0.82 2.15
C ASN A 350 9.77 -1.87 1.51
N GLY A 351 9.45 -2.92 2.25
CA GLY A 351 8.36 -3.85 1.91
C GLY A 351 7.15 -3.56 2.78
N THR A 352 5.97 -3.48 2.17
CA THR A 352 4.70 -3.19 2.85
C THR A 352 3.69 -4.31 2.61
N LEU A 353 3.01 -4.71 3.68
CA LEU A 353 1.82 -5.56 3.65
C LEU A 353 0.65 -4.78 4.24
N GLY A 354 -0.44 -4.66 3.49
CA GLY A 354 -1.66 -4.02 3.93
C GLY A 354 -2.86 -4.97 3.88
N PHE A 355 -3.79 -4.73 4.80
CA PHE A 355 -5.04 -5.45 4.97
C PHE A 355 -6.20 -4.47 4.92
N GLY A 356 -7.21 -4.79 4.10
CA GLY A 356 -8.51 -4.13 4.16
C GLY A 356 -9.27 -4.52 5.42
N LEU A 357 -9.89 -3.55 6.08
CA LEU A 357 -10.71 -3.76 7.27
C LEU A 357 -12.20 -3.51 7.01
N THR A 358 -12.56 -3.14 5.79
CA THR A 358 -13.91 -2.78 5.33
C THR A 358 -14.11 -3.27 3.89
N GLU A 359 -15.37 -3.44 3.46
CA GLU A 359 -15.72 -3.91 2.12
C GLU A 359 -15.25 -2.98 0.97
N ASP A 360 -15.11 -1.67 1.22
CA ASP A 360 -14.57 -0.71 0.24
C ASP A 360 -13.02 -0.68 0.21
N ALA A 361 -12.33 -1.54 0.97
CA ALA A 361 -10.87 -1.61 0.99
C ALA A 361 -10.36 -2.84 0.22
N PRO A 362 -9.18 -2.77 -0.42
CA PRO A 362 -8.51 -3.97 -0.95
C PRO A 362 -8.29 -5.00 0.16
N ASP A 363 -8.66 -6.25 -0.11
CA ASP A 363 -8.44 -7.38 0.81
C ASP A 363 -6.98 -7.43 1.25
N VAL A 364 -6.08 -7.33 0.26
CA VAL A 364 -4.62 -7.38 0.45
C VAL A 364 -3.93 -6.37 -0.46
N SER A 365 -2.94 -5.68 0.10
CA SER A 365 -1.97 -4.91 -0.67
C SER A 365 -0.53 -5.31 -0.32
N LEU A 366 0.32 -5.38 -1.33
CA LEU A 366 1.75 -5.63 -1.21
C LEU A 366 2.50 -4.49 -1.91
N GLY A 367 3.46 -3.88 -1.23
CA GLY A 367 4.23 -2.76 -1.76
C GLY A 367 5.72 -2.99 -1.63
N LEU A 368 6.48 -2.55 -2.62
CA LEU A 368 7.94 -2.46 -2.56
C LEU A 368 8.37 -1.06 -2.99
N SER A 369 9.12 -0.37 -2.15
CA SER A 369 9.62 0.98 -2.41
C SER A 369 11.14 1.00 -2.46
N PHE A 370 11.69 1.52 -3.56
CA PHE A 370 13.11 1.60 -3.84
C PHE A 370 13.52 3.06 -4.05
N PRO A 371 14.48 3.60 -3.28
CA PRO A 371 15.08 4.88 -3.62
C PRO A 371 15.90 4.72 -4.90
N LEU A 372 15.67 5.63 -5.83
CA LEU A 372 16.42 5.71 -7.08
C LEU A 372 17.53 6.73 -6.89
N ASP A 373 18.78 6.28 -6.95
CA ASP A 373 19.92 7.18 -7.07
C ASP A 373 20.09 7.58 -8.53
N ILE A 374 19.66 8.80 -8.88
CA ILE A 374 19.91 9.35 -10.21
C ILE A 374 21.35 9.88 -10.22
N LEU A 375 22.28 8.97 -10.50
CA LEU A 375 23.67 9.26 -10.83
C LEU A 375 23.73 10.25 -12.01
N GLY A 376 23.76 11.55 -11.71
CA GLY A 376 23.84 12.59 -12.74
C GLY A 376 23.46 14.01 -12.29
N PHE A 377 22.53 14.17 -11.34
CA PHE A 377 22.10 15.50 -10.89
C PHE A 377 22.92 16.08 -9.73
N GLY A 378 23.70 15.22 -9.03
CA GLY A 378 24.50 15.61 -7.86
C GLY A 378 25.96 15.98 -8.13
N LYS A 379 26.43 16.02 -9.39
CA LYS A 379 27.77 16.56 -9.67
C LYS A 379 27.71 18.07 -9.54
N LYS A 380 28.08 18.57 -8.34
CA LYS A 380 28.48 19.96 -8.14
C LYS A 380 29.43 20.33 -9.28
N ILE A 381 28.96 21.16 -10.22
CA ILE A 381 29.84 21.87 -11.12
C ILE A 381 30.63 22.78 -10.19
N ARG A 382 31.88 22.37 -9.93
CA ARG A 382 32.81 23.07 -9.05
C ARG A 382 33.37 24.30 -9.74
#